data_AF-A0A968BYX0-F1
#
_entry.id   AF-A0A968BYX0-F1
#
_cell.length_a   1.000
_cell.length_b   1.000
_cell.length_c   1.000
_cell.angle_alpha   90.00
_cell.angle_beta   90.00
_cell.angle_gamma   90.00
#
_symmetry.space_group_name_H-M   'P 1'
#
loop_
_entity.id
_entity.type
_entity.pdbx_description
1 polymer ?
#
loop_
_entity_poly.entity_id
_entity_poly.type
_entity_poly.pdbx_seq_one_letter_code
_entity_poly.pdbx_strand_id
1 'polypeptide(L)' 'ALKVGDQMEEDTDVGPLTSEHAAEKVKAVIDDAVEAGAKLLAGGGQRHAFVEPTVLANVPPQVKLFSEETFGPVAPLA' A
#
# COMPACT_ATOMS: atom_id res chain seq x y z
N ALA A 1 -0.35 9.58 -12.52
CA ALA A 1 -0.24 8.33 -11.74
C ALA A 1 1.23 7.98 -11.66
N LEU A 2 1.71 7.43 -10.54
CA LEU A 2 3.11 7.01 -10.39
C LEU A 2 3.37 5.76 -11.23
N LYS A 3 4.55 5.66 -11.84
CA LYS A 3 4.97 4.49 -12.64
C LYS A 3 5.49 3.40 -11.70
N VAL A 4 4.78 2.28 -11.66
CA VAL A 4 5.19 1.06 -10.95
C VAL A 4 5.93 0.15 -11.93
N GLY A 5 7.16 -0.24 -11.62
CA GLY A 5 8.00 -0.94 -12.60
C GLY A 5 9.35 -1.41 -12.08
N ASP A 6 10.23 -1.78 -13.01
CA ASP A 6 11.59 -2.19 -12.70
C ASP A 6 12.36 -1.02 -12.07
N GLN A 7 12.90 -1.24 -10.88
CA GLN A 7 13.66 -0.25 -10.11
C GLN A 7 14.97 0.21 -10.78
N MET A 8 15.43 -0.51 -11.81
CA MET A 8 16.60 -0.12 -12.60
C MET A 8 16.29 0.85 -13.75
N GLU A 9 15.00 1.03 -14.09
CA GLU A 9 14.57 1.97 -15.13
C GLU A 9 14.45 3.39 -14.55
N GLU A 10 15.02 4.39 -15.25
CA GLU A 10 15.09 5.77 -14.77
C GLU A 10 13.73 6.44 -14.59
N ASP A 11 12.70 5.96 -15.29
CA ASP A 11 11.35 6.52 -15.24
C ASP A 11 10.42 5.76 -14.28
N THR A 12 10.92 4.77 -13.53
CA THR A 12 10.16 4.08 -12.48
C THR A 12 10.12 4.94 -11.21
N ASP A 13 8.92 5.25 -10.75
CA ASP A 13 8.70 5.97 -9.48
C ASP A 13 8.66 5.01 -8.28
N VAL A 14 8.09 3.80 -8.46
CA VAL A 14 7.86 2.84 -7.39
C VAL A 14 8.26 1.43 -7.83
N GLY A 15 9.30 0.90 -7.18
CA GLY A 15 9.81 -0.45 -7.39
C GLY A 15 9.04 -1.53 -6.59
N PRO A 16 9.50 -2.79 -6.65
CA PRO A 16 8.94 -3.86 -5.85
C PRO A 16 9.34 -3.70 -4.38
N LEU A 17 8.59 -4.34 -3.49
CA LEU A 17 9.02 -4.61 -2.12
C LEU A 17 10.08 -5.72 -2.10
N THR A 18 10.70 -5.93 -0.94
CA THR A 18 11.81 -6.87 -0.76
C THR A 18 11.45 -8.33 -1.05
N SER A 19 10.16 -8.69 -0.97
CA SER A 19 9.64 -10.04 -1.27
C SER A 19 8.13 -10.01 -1.54
N GLU A 20 7.60 -11.07 -2.14
CA GLU A 20 6.14 -11.25 -2.29
C GLU A 20 5.43 -11.31 -0.93
N HIS A 21 6.04 -11.95 0.07
CA HIS A 21 5.51 -12.00 1.43
C HIS A 21 5.38 -10.60 2.07
N ALA A 22 6.31 -9.69 1.79
CA ALA A 22 6.20 -8.30 2.23
C ALA A 22 5.01 -7.60 1.55
N ALA A 23 4.80 -7.84 0.24
CA ALA A 23 3.66 -7.30 -0.49
C ALA A 23 2.31 -7.85 0.00
N GLU A 24 2.23 -9.15 0.32
CA GLU A 24 1.04 -9.76 0.93
C GLU A 24 0.70 -9.13 2.27
N LYS A 25 1.70 -8.87 3.13
CA LYS A 25 1.48 -8.18 4.41
C LYS A 25 0.93 -6.77 4.21
N VAL A 26 1.53 -5.99 3.31
CA VAL A 26 1.06 -4.63 3.01
C VAL A 26 -0.36 -4.66 2.46
N LYS A 27 -0.65 -5.59 1.54
CA LYS A 27 -2.00 -5.77 0.99
C LYS A 27 -3.02 -6.11 2.07
N ALA A 28 -2.67 -7.01 3.00
CA ALA A 28 -3.55 -7.36 4.12
C ALA A 28 -3.85 -6.15 5.03
N VAL A 29 -2.88 -5.26 5.26
CA VAL A 29 -3.10 -4.02 6.03
C VAL A 29 -4.03 -3.06 5.29
N ILE A 30 -3.89 -2.92 3.96
CA ILE A 30 -4.78 -2.11 3.14
C ILE A 30 -6.21 -2.67 3.21
N ASP A 31 -6.37 -3.98 3.04
CA ASP A 31 -7.67 -4.64 3.07
C ASP A 31 -8.35 -4.52 4.42
N ASP A 32 -7.63 -4.78 5.52
CA ASP A 32 -8.12 -4.61 6.89
C ASP A 32 -8.63 -3.18 7.14
N ALA A 33 -7.88 -2.17 6.68
CA ALA A 33 -8.30 -0.78 6.80
C ALA A 33 -9.59 -0.49 6.02
N VAL A 34 -9.71 -1.01 4.80
CA VAL A 34 -10.91 -0.83 3.95
C VAL A 34 -12.11 -1.57 4.55
N GLU A 35 -11.94 -2.80 5.03
CA GLU A 35 -12.98 -3.57 5.72
C GLU A 35 -13.45 -2.89 7.01
N ALA A 36 -12.55 -2.21 7.73
CA ALA A 36 -12.86 -1.42 8.91
C ALA A 36 -13.54 -0.07 8.60
N GLY A 37 -13.72 0.29 7.32
CA GLY A 37 -14.46 1.47 6.88
C GLY A 37 -13.60 2.60 6.31
N ALA A 38 -12.28 2.39 6.13
CA ALA A 38 -11.46 3.33 5.37
C ALA A 38 -11.91 3.38 3.90
N LYS A 39 -11.79 4.56 3.29
CA LYS A 39 -12.10 4.76 1.88
C LYS A 39 -10.85 4.68 1.03
N LEU A 40 -10.82 3.74 0.09
CA LEU A 40 -9.78 3.66 -0.93
C LEU A 40 -9.94 4.80 -1.95
N LEU A 41 -8.96 5.70 -2.00
CA LEU A 41 -8.94 6.85 -2.93
C LEU A 41 -8.10 6.57 -4.19
N ALA A 42 -7.04 5.77 -4.05
CA ALA A 42 -6.14 5.39 -5.14
C ALA A 42 -5.41 4.09 -4.80
N GLY A 43 -5.00 3.33 -5.82
CA GLY A 43 -4.20 2.12 -5.68
C GLY A 43 -5.00 0.94 -5.11
N GLY A 44 -4.37 0.20 -4.19
CA GLY A 44 -4.93 -1.00 -3.54
C GLY A 44 -4.64 -2.30 -4.27
N GLY A 45 -4.08 -2.27 -5.48
CA GLY A 45 -3.63 -3.46 -6.19
C GLY A 45 -2.33 -4.05 -5.61
N GLN A 46 -2.18 -5.37 -5.74
CA GLN A 46 -0.93 -6.08 -5.48
C GLN A 46 -0.70 -7.11 -6.59
N ARG A 47 0.56 -7.27 -7.00
CA ARG A 47 1.00 -8.28 -7.98
C ARG A 47 2.44 -8.68 -7.70
N HIS A 48 2.69 -9.94 -7.38
CA HIS A 48 4.01 -10.41 -6.92
C HIS A 48 4.54 -9.53 -5.77
N ALA A 49 5.77 -9.05 -5.87
CA ALA A 49 6.35 -8.14 -4.88
C ALA A 49 5.91 -6.67 -5.07
N PHE A 50 5.05 -6.35 -6.04
CA PHE A 50 4.58 -4.99 -6.28
C PHE A 50 3.27 -4.70 -5.55
N VAL A 51 3.19 -3.52 -4.95
CA VAL A 51 1.96 -2.95 -4.40
C VAL A 51 1.76 -1.58 -5.05
N GLU A 52 0.54 -1.31 -5.51
CA GLU A 52 0.22 0.00 -6.08
C GLU A 52 0.29 1.09 -5.01
N PRO A 53 0.79 2.30 -5.34
CA PRO A 53 0.76 3.44 -4.42
C PRO A 53 -0.67 3.73 -3.98
N THR A 54 -0.90 3.54 -2.68
CA THR A 54 -2.25 3.46 -2.11
C THR A 54 -2.52 4.65 -1.22
N VAL A 55 -3.66 5.30 -1.41
CA VAL A 55 -4.15 6.37 -0.53
C VAL A 55 -5.47 5.95 0.09
N LEU A 56 -5.52 5.96 1.41
CA LEU A 56 -6.71 5.64 2.19
C LEU A 56 -7.17 6.87 2.96
N ALA A 57 -8.46 7.19 2.92
CA ALA A 57 -9.05 8.29 3.69
C ALA A 57 -10.03 7.78 4.74
N ASN A 58 -10.27 8.61 5.77
CA ASN A 58 -11.11 8.26 6.92
C ASN A 58 -10.65 6.94 7.57
N VAL A 59 -9.33 6.76 7.68
CA VAL A 59 -8.76 5.53 8.26
C VAL A 59 -9.11 5.49 9.76
N PRO A 60 -9.83 4.47 10.24
CA PRO A 60 -10.18 4.39 11.65
C PRO A 60 -8.92 4.23 12.53
N PRO A 61 -8.79 4.92 13.66
CA PRO A 61 -7.56 4.87 14.47
C PRO A 61 -7.25 3.50 15.09
N GLN A 62 -8.23 2.57 15.10
CA GLN A 62 -8.08 1.22 15.63
C GLN A 62 -7.46 0.21 14.65
N VAL A 63 -7.26 0.55 13.37
CA VAL A 63 -6.69 -0.39 12.40
C VAL A 63 -5.17 -0.43 12.51
N LYS A 64 -4.56 -1.55 12.09
CA LYS A 64 -3.10 -1.74 12.18
C LYS A 64 -2.32 -0.70 11.41
N LEU A 65 -2.88 -0.19 10.32
CA LEU A 65 -2.27 0.88 9.51
C LEU A 65 -1.95 2.14 10.32
N PHE A 66 -2.66 2.39 11.44
CA PHE A 66 -2.43 3.56 12.29
C PHE A 66 -1.48 3.28 13.48
N SER A 67 -1.40 2.02 13.92
CA SER A 67 -0.63 1.61 15.10
C SER A 67 0.69 0.91 14.78
N GLU A 68 0.86 0.39 13.57
CA GLU A 68 2.01 -0.40 13.14
C GLU A 68 2.63 0.18 11.86
N GLU A 69 3.95 0.06 11.76
CA GLU A 69 4.68 0.50 10.58
C GLU A 69 4.46 -0.48 9.42
N THR A 70 3.89 0.00 8.31
CA THR A 70 3.52 -0.84 7.17
C THR A 70 4.67 -1.08 6.18
N PHE A 71 5.67 -0.17 6.11
CA PHE A 71 6.81 -0.24 5.16
C PHE A 71 6.44 -0.48 3.69
N GLY A 72 5.20 -0.18 3.30
CA GLY A 72 4.69 -0.25 1.94
C GLY A 72 4.29 1.13 1.41
N PRO A 73 4.00 1.26 0.11
CA PRO A 73 3.63 2.53 -0.51
C PRO A 73 2.16 2.89 -0.18
N VAL A 74 1.85 3.08 1.11
CA VAL A 74 0.50 3.35 1.63
C VAL A 74 0.51 4.63 2.43
N ALA A 75 -0.36 5.57 2.07
CA ALA A 75 -0.54 6.84 2.76
C ALA A 75 -1.94 6.92 3.39
N PRO A 76 -2.05 6.85 4.73
CA PRO A 76 -3.31 7.12 5.42
C PRO A 76 -3.55 8.63 5.55
N LEU A 77 -4.78 9.06 5.26
CA LEU A 77 -5.29 10.40 5.52
C LEU A 77 -6.27 10.33 6.70
N ALA A 78 -5.89 10.99 7.80
CA ALA A 78 -6.70 11.15 9.00
C ALA A 78 -7.70 12.31 8.87
#